data_AF-A0A947CSW7-F1
#
_entry.id   AF-A0A947CSW7-F1
#
_cell.length_a   1.000
_cell.length_b   1.000
_cell.length_c   1.000
_cell.angle_alpha   90.00
_cell.angle_beta   90.00
_cell.angle_gamma   90.00
#
_symmetry.space_group_name_H-M   'P 1'
#
loop_
_entity.id
_entity.type
_entity.pdbx_description
1 polymer ?
#
loop_
_entity_poly.entity_id
_entity_poly.type
_entity_poly.pdbx_seq_one_letter_code
_entity_poly.pdbx_strand_id
1 'polypeptide(L)'
;MQQATVYPMSSGAKMAYTVVGVLLCILILTIPVGIYFIIRARGGRVEVTGEGITARGIGTTTIGWADTTRLGVLEVRVVARGIGGWLARKKTGGPTAYHLCACDRSGKTRYFMASSYDGWQNLIQQAAATRQLPLETMSMGWKGPKWPDTAAA
;
A
#
# COMPACT_ATOMS: atom_id res chain seq x y z
N MET A 1 30.33 -16.76 -59.13
CA MET A 1 29.54 -16.44 -57.92
C MET A 1 28.58 -15.32 -58.29
N GLN A 2 27.27 -15.56 -58.33
CA GLN A 2 26.29 -14.50 -58.62
C GLN A 2 26.22 -13.54 -57.42
N GLN A 3 26.37 -12.24 -57.68
CA GLN A 3 26.22 -11.21 -56.66
C GLN A 3 24.73 -11.03 -56.34
N ALA A 4 24.36 -11.12 -55.06
CA ALA A 4 22.98 -10.90 -54.62
C ALA A 4 22.63 -9.41 -54.60
N THR A 5 21.49 -9.05 -55.16
CA THR A 5 20.94 -7.69 -55.05
C THR A 5 20.29 -7.51 -53.67
N VAL A 6 20.75 -6.53 -52.90
CA VAL A 6 20.27 -6.23 -51.55
C VAL A 6 19.33 -5.02 -51.59
N TYR A 7 18.11 -5.17 -51.07
CA TYR A 7 17.14 -4.09 -50.94
C TYR A 7 17.02 -3.70 -49.45
N PRO A 8 17.55 -2.54 -49.04
CA PRO A 8 17.49 -2.14 -47.65
C PRO A 8 16.06 -1.73 -47.26
N MET A 9 15.72 -2.00 -46.01
CA MET A 9 14.45 -1.56 -45.46
C MET A 9 14.38 -0.04 -45.34
N SER A 10 13.21 0.55 -45.62
CA SER A 10 12.98 1.99 -45.46
C SER A 10 13.10 2.43 -44.00
N SER A 11 13.47 3.69 -43.78
CA SER A 11 13.62 4.26 -42.43
C SER A 11 12.33 4.16 -41.60
N GLY A 12 11.17 4.41 -42.23
CA GLY A 12 9.87 4.29 -41.58
C GLY A 12 9.56 2.87 -41.10
N ALA A 13 9.90 1.87 -41.90
CA ALA A 13 9.63 0.48 -41.53
C ALA A 13 10.59 -0.02 -40.43
N LYS A 14 11.86 0.42 -40.44
CA LYS A 14 12.79 0.19 -39.33
C LYS A 14 12.26 0.81 -38.03
N MET A 15 11.78 2.05 -38.07
CA MET A 15 11.24 2.73 -36.90
C MET A 15 9.97 2.05 -36.36
N ALA A 16 9.06 1.63 -37.24
CA ALA A 16 7.86 0.90 -36.85
C ALA A 16 8.20 -0.40 -36.11
N TYR A 17 9.14 -1.20 -36.62
CA TYR A 17 9.58 -2.42 -35.92
C TYR A 17 10.26 -2.13 -34.58
N THR A 18 11.04 -1.05 -34.48
CA THR A 18 11.63 -0.64 -33.19
C THR A 18 10.54 -0.30 -32.18
N VAL A 19 9.54 0.49 -32.55
CA VAL A 19 8.44 0.87 -31.64
C VAL A 19 7.64 -0.36 -31.21
N VAL A 20 7.27 -1.22 -32.15
CA VAL A 20 6.54 -2.47 -31.84
C VAL A 20 7.38 -3.37 -30.94
N GLY A 21 8.68 -3.49 -31.20
CA GLY A 21 9.60 -4.24 -30.35
C GLY A 21 9.67 -3.70 -28.92
N VAL A 22 9.76 -2.38 -28.76
CA VAL A 22 9.75 -1.73 -27.43
C VAL A 22 8.43 -1.98 -26.71
N LEU A 23 7.30 -1.83 -27.41
CA LEU A 23 5.97 -2.07 -26.84
C LEU A 23 5.80 -3.54 -26.41
N LEU A 24 6.28 -4.50 -27.20
CA LEU A 24 6.29 -5.92 -26.86
C LEU A 24 7.18 -6.19 -25.63
N CYS A 25 8.36 -5.58 -25.56
CA CYS A 25 9.23 -5.69 -24.38
C CYS A 25 8.53 -5.15 -23.11
N ILE A 26 7.91 -3.97 -23.19
CA ILE A 26 7.14 -3.40 -22.07
C ILE A 26 6.01 -4.36 -21.67
N LEU A 27 5.28 -4.91 -22.62
CA LEU A 27 4.18 -5.83 -22.36
C LEU A 27 4.67 -7.09 -21.64
N ILE A 28 5.74 -7.71 -22.15
CA ILE A 28 6.33 -8.93 -21.59
C ILE A 28 6.88 -8.68 -20.18
N LEU A 29 7.42 -7.50 -19.89
CA LEU A 29 7.92 -7.15 -18.56
C LEU A 29 6.80 -6.77 -17.57
N THR A 30 5.76 -6.07 -18.03
CA THR A 30 4.68 -5.59 -17.15
C THR A 30 3.71 -6.69 -16.73
N ILE A 31 3.48 -7.72 -17.56
CA ILE A 31 2.62 -8.86 -17.22
C ILE A 31 3.11 -9.61 -15.97
N PRO A 32 4.35 -10.14 -15.88
CA PRO A 32 4.81 -10.88 -14.71
C PRO A 32 4.87 -10.00 -13.46
N VAL A 33 5.23 -8.73 -13.61
CA VAL A 33 5.18 -7.75 -12.51
C VAL A 33 3.75 -7.56 -12.01
N GLY A 34 2.79 -7.40 -12.92
CA GLY A 34 1.36 -7.28 -12.59
C GLY A 34 0.83 -8.53 -11.88
N ILE A 35 1.15 -9.71 -12.40
CA ILE A 35 0.78 -11.00 -11.78
C ILE A 35 1.36 -11.11 -10.37
N TYR A 36 2.64 -10.76 -10.19
CA TYR A 36 3.27 -10.76 -8.87
C TYR A 36 2.51 -9.88 -7.87
N PHE A 37 2.19 -8.63 -8.25
CA PHE A 37 1.43 -7.73 -7.38
C PHE A 37 0.02 -8.26 -7.09
N ILE A 38 -0.66 -8.86 -8.06
CA ILE A 38 -2.00 -9.45 -7.87
C ILE A 38 -1.95 -10.62 -6.88
N ILE A 39 -1.02 -11.57 -7.06
CA ILE A 39 -0.87 -12.72 -6.16
C ILE A 39 -0.58 -12.23 -4.73
N ARG A 40 0.37 -11.29 -4.60
CA ARG A 40 0.76 -10.69 -3.32
C ARG A 40 -0.41 -9.97 -2.65
N ALA A 41 -1.20 -9.21 -3.40
CA ALA A 41 -2.36 -8.50 -2.89
C ALA A 41 -3.50 -9.45 -2.46
N ARG A 42 -3.72 -10.55 -3.19
CA ARG A 42 -4.76 -11.55 -2.86
C ARG A 42 -4.44 -12.34 -1.58
N GLY A 43 -3.17 -12.52 -1.26
CA GLY A 43 -2.74 -13.14 0.00
C GLY A 43 -2.73 -12.18 1.21
N GLY A 44 -3.29 -10.98 1.05
CA GLY A 44 -3.31 -9.98 2.11
C GLY A 44 -4.12 -10.45 3.32
N ARG A 45 -3.51 -10.41 4.50
CA ARG A 45 -4.15 -10.77 5.77
C ARG A 45 -3.52 -10.00 6.92
N VAL A 46 -4.29 -9.74 7.97
CA VAL A 46 -3.74 -9.24 9.24
C VAL A 46 -3.87 -10.32 10.29
N GLU A 47 -2.80 -10.50 11.04
CA GLU A 47 -2.74 -11.40 12.18
C GLU A 47 -2.49 -10.57 13.44
N VAL A 48 -3.40 -10.69 14.40
CA VAL A 48 -3.31 -10.04 15.72
C VAL A 48 -2.94 -11.11 16.73
N THR A 49 -1.80 -10.97 17.38
CA THR A 49 -1.31 -11.90 18.40
C THR A 49 -1.08 -11.14 19.73
N GLY A 50 -0.78 -11.89 20.80
CA GLY A 50 -0.37 -11.31 22.08
C GLY A 50 0.97 -10.57 22.03
N GLU A 51 1.78 -10.78 20.99
CA GLU A 51 3.08 -10.12 20.82
C GLU A 51 3.03 -8.90 19.91
N GLY A 52 2.04 -8.83 19.00
CA GLY A 52 1.97 -7.76 18.02
C GLY A 52 0.85 -7.88 17.00
N ILE A 53 0.90 -6.99 16.01
CA ILE A 53 0.11 -7.08 14.78
C ILE A 53 1.05 -7.22 13.60
N THR A 54 0.76 -8.19 12.74
CA THR A 54 1.42 -8.35 11.46
C THR A 54 0.41 -8.19 10.34
N ALA A 55 0.50 -7.09 9.60
CA ALA A 55 -0.24 -6.85 8.38
C ALA A 55 0.57 -7.34 7.18
N ARG A 56 0.04 -8.31 6.44
CA ARG A 56 0.60 -8.81 5.19
C ARG A 56 -0.27 -8.31 4.04
N GLY A 57 0.35 -7.72 3.04
CA GLY A 57 -0.26 -7.33 1.77
C GLY A 57 0.83 -7.29 0.71
N ILE A 58 0.93 -6.18 -0.02
CA ILE A 58 2.06 -5.96 -0.94
C ILE A 58 3.39 -6.02 -0.17
N GLY A 59 3.47 -5.27 0.93
CA GLY A 59 4.54 -5.37 1.92
C GLY A 59 4.08 -6.09 3.20
N THR A 60 5.02 -6.34 4.09
CA THR A 60 4.73 -6.80 5.45
C THR A 60 5.05 -5.68 6.42
N THR A 61 4.09 -5.35 7.29
CA THR A 61 4.28 -4.38 8.37
C THR A 61 4.00 -5.08 9.69
N THR A 62 5.03 -5.15 10.54
CA THR A 62 4.92 -5.73 11.89
C THR A 62 5.06 -4.63 12.92
N ILE A 63 4.11 -4.61 13.84
CA ILE A 63 4.03 -3.74 15.01
C ILE A 63 4.13 -4.64 16.24
N GLY A 64 5.24 -4.57 16.98
CA GLY A 64 5.44 -5.31 18.21
C GLY A 64 4.90 -4.54 19.41
N TRP A 65 4.15 -5.19 20.28
CA TRP A 65 3.54 -4.58 21.46
C TRP A 65 4.54 -4.16 22.52
N ALA A 66 5.65 -4.88 22.65
CA ALA A 66 6.72 -4.58 23.61
C ALA A 66 7.29 -3.16 23.42
N ASP A 67 7.44 -2.74 22.16
CA ASP A 67 8.03 -1.45 21.79
C ASP A 67 7.00 -0.35 21.56
N THR A 68 5.72 -0.71 21.48
CA THR A 68 4.65 0.26 21.21
C THR A 68 4.35 1.10 22.45
N THR A 69 4.47 2.42 22.31
CA THR A 69 4.19 3.42 23.35
C THR A 69 2.86 4.12 23.14
N ARG A 70 2.46 4.34 21.88
CA ARG A 70 1.21 5.01 21.52
C ARG A 70 0.50 4.23 20.42
N LEU A 71 -0.83 4.21 20.49
CA LEU A 71 -1.70 3.64 19.46
C LEU A 71 -2.66 4.72 18.99
N GLY A 72 -2.87 4.80 17.68
CA GLY A 72 -3.77 5.79 17.12
C GLY A 72 -4.45 5.33 15.85
N VAL A 73 -5.53 6.01 15.50
CA VAL A 73 -6.23 5.84 14.23
C VAL A 73 -6.15 7.13 13.46
N LEU A 74 -5.68 7.01 12.22
CA LEU A 74 -5.67 8.09 11.27
C LEU A 74 -6.79 7.87 10.25
N GLU A 75 -7.67 8.87 10.16
CA GLU A 75 -8.72 8.93 9.15
C GLU A 75 -8.24 9.78 7.96
N VAL A 76 -8.25 9.21 6.76
CA VAL A 76 -7.85 9.89 5.52
C VAL A 76 -8.97 9.81 4.50
N ARG A 77 -9.47 10.97 4.04
CA ARG A 77 -10.48 11.02 2.99
C ARG A 77 -9.85 10.69 1.63
N VAL A 78 -10.51 9.86 0.83
CA VAL A 78 -10.08 9.52 -0.52
C VAL A 78 -10.53 10.61 -1.50
N VAL A 79 -9.63 11.59 -1.75
CA VAL A 79 -9.89 12.78 -2.59
C VAL A 79 -9.69 12.51 -4.09
N ALA A 80 -9.12 11.37 -4.47
CA ALA A 80 -8.84 11.05 -5.86
C ALA A 80 -10.12 10.98 -6.74
N ARG A 81 -10.02 11.48 -7.97
CA ARG A 81 -11.06 11.46 -9.01
C ARG A 81 -10.75 10.41 -10.09
N GLY A 82 -11.76 10.07 -10.89
CA GLY A 82 -11.64 9.12 -11.99
C GLY A 82 -11.51 7.66 -11.54
N ILE A 83 -11.01 6.80 -12.43
CA ILE A 83 -10.91 5.34 -12.22
C ILE A 83 -10.03 5.02 -11.00
N GLY A 84 -8.93 5.74 -10.81
CA GLY A 84 -8.04 5.55 -9.65
C GLY A 84 -8.74 5.84 -8.32
N GLY A 85 -9.54 6.90 -8.25
CA GLY A 85 -10.34 7.23 -7.07
C GLY A 85 -11.43 6.19 -6.80
N TRP A 86 -12.10 5.69 -7.84
CA TRP A 86 -13.09 4.62 -7.72
C TRP A 86 -12.47 3.33 -7.17
N LEU A 87 -11.30 2.92 -7.70
CA LEU A 87 -10.56 1.75 -7.20
C LEU A 87 -10.11 1.92 -5.74
N ALA A 88 -9.60 3.11 -5.39
CA ALA A 88 -9.17 3.40 -4.03
C ALA A 88 -10.33 3.28 -3.04
N ARG A 89 -11.50 3.85 -3.35
CA ARG A 89 -12.70 3.74 -2.51
C ARG A 89 -13.20 2.30 -2.39
N LYS A 90 -13.13 1.53 -3.48
CA LYS A 90 -13.48 0.12 -3.46
C LYS A 90 -12.54 -0.67 -2.55
N LYS A 91 -11.24 -0.37 -2.57
CA LYS A 91 -10.23 -1.01 -1.72
C LYS A 91 -10.39 -0.67 -0.23
N THR A 92 -10.82 0.54 0.11
CA THR A 92 -10.98 1.00 1.50
C THR A 92 -12.38 0.74 2.05
N GLY A 93 -13.29 0.15 1.27
CA GLY A 93 -14.68 -0.07 1.65
C GLY A 93 -15.52 1.21 1.75
N GLY A 94 -15.05 2.35 1.21
CA GLY A 94 -15.74 3.62 1.34
C GLY A 94 -14.94 4.86 0.93
N PRO A 95 -15.50 6.07 1.13
CA PRO A 95 -14.85 7.34 0.79
C PRO A 95 -13.70 7.72 1.75
N THR A 96 -13.48 6.91 2.78
CA THR A 96 -12.54 7.17 3.87
C THR A 96 -11.67 5.95 4.10
N ALA A 97 -10.36 6.15 4.23
CA ALA A 97 -9.39 5.15 4.60
C ALA A 97 -9.06 5.31 6.09
N TYR A 98 -9.20 4.22 6.84
CA TYR A 98 -8.78 4.14 8.24
C TYR A 98 -7.43 3.43 8.32
N HIS A 99 -6.47 4.07 8.97
CA HIS A 99 -5.13 3.55 9.23
C HIS A 99 -4.97 3.30 10.72
N LEU A 100 -4.43 2.13 11.07
CA LEU A 100 -3.95 1.87 12.43
C LEU A 100 -2.48 2.30 12.49
N CYS A 101 -2.17 3.16 13.45
CA CYS A 101 -0.86 3.73 13.67
C CYS A 101 -0.34 3.30 15.04
N ALA A 102 0.94 2.97 15.12
CA ALA A 102 1.64 2.70 16.36
C ALA A 102 2.94 3.49 16.38
N CYS A 103 3.22 4.14 17.50
CA CYS A 103 4.51 4.76 17.75
C CYS A 103 5.35 3.81 18.60
N ASP A 104 6.59 3.56 18.19
CA ASP A 104 7.53 2.82 19.02
C ASP A 104 8.27 3.72 20.04
N ARG A 105 9.03 3.12 20.96
CA ARG A 105 9.87 3.85 21.92
C ARG A 105 10.92 4.75 21.28
N SER A 106 11.31 4.48 20.03
CA SER A 106 12.26 5.32 19.27
C SER A 106 11.59 6.55 18.64
N GLY A 107 10.27 6.70 18.79
CA GLY A 107 9.48 7.76 18.18
C GLY A 107 9.13 7.49 16.71
N LYS A 108 9.46 6.30 16.18
CA LYS A 108 9.14 5.94 14.80
C LYS A 108 7.70 5.45 14.74
N THR A 109 6.93 6.08 13.84
CA THR A 109 5.53 5.71 13.60
C THR A 109 5.45 4.66 12.50
N ARG A 110 4.84 3.51 12.80
CA ARG A 110 4.48 2.48 11.83
C ARG A 110 2.97 2.50 11.67
N TYR A 111 2.50 2.41 10.43
CA TYR A 111 1.08 2.39 10.16
C TYR A 111 0.76 1.51 8.97
N PHE A 112 -0.47 0.99 8.95
CA PHE A 112 -1.02 0.29 7.80
C PHE A 112 -2.50 0.63 7.66
N MET A 113 -3.03 0.47 6.45
CA MET A 113 -4.42 0.76 6.14
C MET A 113 -5.31 -0.37 6.67
N ALA A 114 -5.87 -0.21 7.86
CA ALA A 114 -6.75 -1.21 8.46
C ALA A 114 -8.01 -1.44 7.61
N SER A 115 -8.55 -0.36 7.04
CA SER A 115 -9.74 -0.39 6.16
C SER A 115 -9.61 -1.23 4.87
N SER A 116 -8.41 -1.72 4.52
CA SER A 116 -8.29 -2.70 3.42
C SER A 116 -8.61 -4.13 3.79
N TYR A 117 -8.87 -4.41 5.06
CA TYR A 117 -9.18 -5.73 5.58
C TYR A 117 -10.63 -5.79 6.04
N ASP A 118 -11.26 -6.95 5.88
CA ASP A 118 -12.63 -7.15 6.34
C ASP A 118 -12.70 -7.09 7.87
N GLY A 119 -13.77 -6.49 8.40
CA GLY A 119 -13.95 -6.35 9.85
C GLY A 119 -12.93 -5.45 10.55
N TRP A 120 -12.33 -4.49 9.83
CA TRP A 120 -11.27 -3.62 10.34
C TRP A 120 -11.60 -2.89 11.64
N GLN A 121 -12.88 -2.60 11.91
CA GLN A 121 -13.32 -1.98 13.17
C GLN A 121 -12.98 -2.88 14.37
N ASN A 122 -13.27 -4.19 14.24
CA ASN A 122 -12.96 -5.18 15.26
C ASN A 122 -11.45 -5.33 15.45
N LEU A 123 -10.68 -5.25 14.36
CA LEU A 123 -9.22 -5.30 14.41
C LEU A 123 -8.62 -4.14 15.21
N ILE A 124 -9.13 -2.91 14.99
CA ILE A 124 -8.67 -1.73 15.75
C ILE A 124 -9.05 -1.85 17.23
N GLN A 125 -10.28 -2.28 17.52
CA GLN A 125 -10.74 -2.50 18.88
C GLN A 125 -9.93 -3.58 19.59
N GLN A 126 -9.64 -4.69 18.92
CA GLN A 126 -8.83 -5.78 19.45
C GLN A 126 -7.39 -5.33 19.71
N ALA A 127 -6.82 -4.50 18.84
CA ALA A 127 -5.49 -3.93 19.03
C ALA A 127 -5.42 -3.06 20.30
N ALA A 128 -6.41 -2.19 20.50
CA ALA A 128 -6.51 -1.34 21.69
C ALA A 128 -6.72 -2.17 22.97
N ALA A 129 -7.63 -3.17 22.91
CA ALA A 129 -7.92 -4.04 24.04
C ALA A 129 -6.72 -4.89 24.46
N THR A 130 -5.97 -5.44 23.50
CA THR A 130 -4.80 -6.28 23.77
C THR A 130 -3.70 -5.52 24.51
N ARG A 131 -3.48 -4.24 24.17
CA ARG A 131 -2.40 -3.44 24.75
C ARG A 131 -2.84 -2.54 25.91
N GLN A 132 -4.14 -2.40 26.14
CA GLN A 132 -4.72 -1.48 27.13
C GLN A 132 -4.25 -0.03 26.96
N LEU A 133 -3.95 0.38 25.71
CA LEU A 133 -3.59 1.75 25.39
C LEU A 133 -4.81 2.52 24.88
N PRO A 134 -4.94 3.80 25.23
CA PRO A 134 -5.98 4.64 24.65
C PRO A 134 -5.76 4.73 23.13
N LEU A 135 -6.86 4.64 22.39
CA LEU A 135 -6.85 4.81 20.94
C LEU A 135 -6.90 6.31 20.62
N GLU A 136 -5.78 6.88 20.21
CA GLU A 136 -5.70 8.30 19.91
C GLU A 136 -6.22 8.60 18.49
N THR A 137 -6.96 9.69 18.31
CA THR A 137 -7.34 10.14 16.96
C THR A 137 -6.23 11.01 16.38
N MET A 138 -5.65 10.56 15.27
CA MET A 138 -4.57 11.24 14.57
C MET A 138 -5.10 12.09 13.42
N SER A 139 -4.30 13.10 13.04
CA SER A 139 -4.57 13.93 11.88
C SER A 139 -3.48 13.80 10.82
N MET A 140 -3.80 14.13 9.58
CA MET A 140 -2.83 14.14 8.49
C MET A 140 -2.05 15.46 8.54
N GLY A 141 -0.79 15.42 8.96
CA GLY A 141 0.12 16.57 8.90
C GLY A 141 0.83 16.67 7.55
N TRP A 142 1.52 17.79 7.32
CA TRP A 142 2.29 18.03 6.08
C TRP A 142 3.37 16.96 5.83
N LYS A 143 4.02 16.47 6.89
CA LYS A 143 5.12 15.50 6.81
C LYS A 143 4.70 14.05 7.07
N GLY A 144 3.41 13.79 7.28
CA GLY A 144 2.93 12.46 7.66
C GLY A 144 1.91 12.48 8.80
N PRO A 145 1.55 11.30 9.33
CA PRO A 145 0.63 11.19 10.45
C PRO A 145 1.10 12.05 11.62
N LYS A 146 0.25 12.99 12.06
CA LYS A 146 0.51 13.84 13.22
C LYS A 146 -0.26 13.28 14.41
N TRP A 147 0.49 12.91 15.44
CA TRP A 147 -0.07 12.55 16.73
C TRP A 147 -0.73 13.77 17.39
N PRO A 148 -1.84 13.60 18.12
CA PRO A 148 -2.39 14.69 18.90
C PRO A 148 -1.34 15.17 19.91
N ASP A 149 -1.32 16.49 20.11
CA ASP A 149 -0.48 17.11 21.13
C ASP A 149 -1.05 16.65 22.48
N THR A 150 -0.43 15.64 23.08
CA THR A 150 -0.78 15.18 24.42
C THR A 150 -0.57 16.36 25.35
N ALA A 151 -1.66 16.98 25.83
CA ALA A 151 -1.59 17.80 27.01
C ALA A 151 -0.96 16.90 28.10
N ALA A 152 0.22 17.29 28.57
CA ALA A 152 0.87 16.63 29.68
C ALA A 152 -0.13 16.56 30.84
N ALA A 153 -0.53 15.35 31.21
CA ALA A 153 -1.21 15.04 32.45
C ALA A 153 -0.21 14.31 33.34
#